data_AF-A0A356EQU6-F1
#
_entry.id   AF-A0A356EQU6-F1
#
_cell.length_a   1.000
_cell.length_b   1.000
_cell.length_c   1.000
_cell.angle_alpha   90.00
_cell.angle_beta   90.00
_cell.angle_gamma   90.00
#
_symmetry.space_group_name_H-M   'P 1'
#
loop_
_entity.id
_entity.type
_entity.pdbx_description
1 polymer ?
#
loop_
_entity_poly.entity_id
_entity_poly.type
_entity_poly.pdbx_seq_one_letter_code
_entity_poly.pdbx_strand_id
1 'polypeptide(L)'
;MSDLADQRNLDPTPRRRQKAREQGRVAHSRDLVSAATFLLGLVLLLAFGGGLVGFLSQYMAGQLGGRAWVSLDVASVQFHLADVARGLSRYLLPLVGLLAFGAVAASLAQTGFLLLPKRVAPDLGRLDPLRGLQRLFSGEGAARLGLGLLKIAVIGSIVGLDLHAQRDAILSMGESSLSRMAATASGIVLGTLLKVAMALLVLAVFDYGVRRWKHERELMMTSQEFREEMRELEGDPAIRSRRRRVQRQLAEGRERQDGSG
;
A
#
# COMPACT_ATOMS: atom_id res chain seq x y z
N MET A 1 19.71 25.84 11.17
CA MET A 1 18.64 24.86 11.49
C MET A 1 19.18 23.52 12.01
N SER A 2 20.50 23.33 12.11
CA SER A 2 21.13 22.12 12.69
C SER A 2 20.95 22.00 14.21
N ASP A 3 21.01 23.12 14.93
CA ASP A 3 21.16 23.09 16.39
C ASP A 3 19.88 22.70 17.15
N LEU A 4 18.71 22.77 16.50
CA LEU A 4 17.43 22.33 17.07
C LEU A 4 17.16 20.83 16.85
N ALA A 5 17.74 20.23 15.80
CA ALA A 5 17.61 18.80 15.53
C ALA A 5 18.39 17.97 16.56
N ASP A 6 19.56 18.46 16.98
CA ASP A 6 20.40 17.83 18.02
C ASP A 6 19.81 17.92 19.44
N GLN A 7 18.79 18.75 19.64
CA GLN A 7 18.12 18.90 20.95
C GLN A 7 16.89 17.99 21.12
N ARG A 8 16.48 17.27 20.07
CA ARG A 8 15.30 16.39 20.09
C ARG A 8 15.65 14.99 20.56
N ASN A 9 15.70 14.81 21.88
CA ASN A 9 16.15 13.57 22.51
C ASN A 9 15.04 12.85 23.32
N LEU A 10 13.84 13.44 23.41
CA LEU A 10 12.72 12.84 24.14
C LEU A 10 11.74 12.14 23.18
N ASP A 11 11.23 10.99 23.63
CA ASP A 11 10.24 10.23 22.89
C ASP A 11 8.92 11.01 22.72
N PRO A 12 8.26 10.89 21.56
CA PRO A 12 6.98 11.57 21.32
C PRO A 12 5.87 11.02 22.24
N THR A 13 5.11 11.94 22.83
CA THR A 13 3.93 11.59 23.63
C THR A 13 2.84 10.93 22.78
N PRO A 14 1.90 10.17 23.38
CA PRO A 14 0.74 9.62 22.68
C PRO A 14 -0.09 10.71 21.97
N ARG A 15 -0.24 11.88 22.59
CA ARG A 15 -0.98 13.02 22.02
C ARG A 15 -0.29 13.58 20.78
N ARG A 16 1.04 13.69 20.77
CA ARG A 16 1.80 14.13 19.59
C ARG A 16 1.70 13.13 18.43
N ARG A 17 1.76 11.83 18.71
CA ARG A 17 1.52 10.77 17.71
C ARG A 17 0.10 10.87 17.13
N GLN A 18 -0.90 11.09 17.98
CA GLN A 18 -2.29 11.26 17.55
C GLN A 18 -2.48 12.53 16.70
N LYS A 19 -1.96 13.69 17.13
CA LYS A 19 -1.98 14.93 16.34
C LYS A 19 -1.32 14.75 14.97
N ALA A 20 -0.16 14.09 14.91
CA ALA A 20 0.52 13.80 13.64
C ALA A 20 -0.34 12.90 12.73
N ARG A 21 -0.98 11.89 13.30
CA ARG A 21 -1.90 11.00 12.59
C ARG A 21 -3.14 11.74 12.06
N GLU A 22 -3.78 12.59 12.88
CA GLU A 22 -4.92 13.44 12.48
C GLU A 22 -4.55 14.42 11.36
N GLN A 23 -3.29 14.87 11.33
CA GLN A 23 -2.75 15.68 10.24
C GLN A 23 -2.37 14.86 9.01
N GLY A 24 -2.43 13.53 9.07
CA GLY A 24 -2.14 12.60 7.98
C GLY A 24 -0.65 12.39 7.75
N ARG A 25 0.16 12.61 8.80
CA ARG A 25 1.57 12.25 8.85
C ARG A 25 1.67 10.89 9.50
N VAL A 26 1.75 9.85 8.67
CA VAL A 26 1.94 8.46 9.08
C VAL A 26 3.00 7.81 8.20
N ALA A 27 3.75 6.85 8.75
CA ALA A 27 4.69 6.07 7.97
C ALA A 27 3.94 5.19 6.95
N HIS A 28 4.23 5.36 5.67
CA HIS A 28 3.62 4.60 4.60
C HIS A 28 4.66 4.35 3.48
N SER A 29 4.84 3.09 3.11
CA SER A 29 5.65 2.65 1.97
C SER A 29 4.74 2.08 0.89
N ARG A 30 4.74 2.75 -0.26
CA ARG A 30 4.06 2.27 -1.47
C ARG A 30 4.72 0.99 -2.00
N ASP A 31 6.04 0.88 -1.86
CA ASP A 31 6.78 -0.29 -2.31
C ASP A 31 6.36 -1.55 -1.55
N LEU A 32 6.06 -1.43 -0.26
CA LEU A 32 5.57 -2.55 0.56
C LEU A 32 4.18 -3.00 0.11
N VAL A 33 3.27 -2.05 -0.19
CA VAL A 33 1.95 -2.39 -0.76
C VAL A 33 2.11 -3.10 -2.10
N SER A 34 2.95 -2.56 -2.99
CA SER A 34 3.19 -3.14 -4.31
C SER A 34 3.80 -4.54 -4.23
N ALA A 35 4.83 -4.74 -3.39
CA ALA A 35 5.49 -6.03 -3.22
C ALA A 35 4.55 -7.09 -2.61
N ALA A 36 3.78 -6.72 -1.57
CA ALA A 36 2.81 -7.61 -0.96
C ALA A 36 1.68 -7.99 -1.94
N THR A 37 1.17 -7.02 -2.70
CA THR A 37 0.11 -7.25 -3.70
C THR A 37 0.62 -8.10 -4.86
N PHE A 38 1.86 -7.89 -5.29
CA PHE A 38 2.51 -8.70 -6.33
C PHE A 38 2.68 -10.15 -5.88
N LEU A 39 3.18 -10.38 -4.67
CA LEU A 39 3.30 -11.73 -4.10
C LEU A 39 1.93 -12.40 -3.95
N LEU A 40 0.93 -11.67 -3.45
CA LEU A 40 -0.44 -12.17 -3.36
C LEU A 40 -0.98 -12.57 -4.73
N GLY A 41 -0.78 -11.73 -5.75
CA GLY A 41 -1.19 -12.05 -7.12
C GLY A 41 -0.55 -13.32 -7.65
N LEU A 42 0.72 -13.55 -7.34
CA LEU A 42 1.41 -14.77 -7.73
C LEU A 42 0.86 -16.01 -7.01
N VAL A 43 0.61 -15.91 -5.70
CA VAL A 43 0.00 -17.00 -4.91
C VAL A 43 -1.40 -17.32 -5.43
N LEU A 44 -2.20 -16.30 -5.75
CA LEU A 44 -3.52 -16.48 -6.34
C LEU A 44 -3.43 -17.09 -7.74
N LEU A 45 -2.46 -16.69 -8.55
CA LEU A 45 -2.23 -17.28 -9.86
C LEU A 45 -1.82 -18.76 -9.76
N LEU A 46 -1.01 -19.13 -8.77
CA LEU A 46 -0.67 -20.53 -8.49
C LEU A 46 -1.90 -21.34 -8.03
N ALA A 47 -2.77 -20.74 -7.21
CA ALA A 47 -3.96 -21.42 -6.69
C ALA A 47 -5.09 -21.55 -7.73
N PHE A 48 -5.34 -20.51 -8.54
CA PHE A 48 -6.51 -20.42 -9.43
C PHE A 48 -6.15 -20.51 -10.92
N GLY A 49 -4.89 -20.27 -11.30
CA GLY A 49 -4.46 -20.16 -12.69
C GLY A 49 -4.66 -21.44 -13.48
N GLY A 50 -4.42 -22.61 -12.88
CA GLY A 50 -4.67 -23.91 -13.53
C GLY A 50 -6.14 -24.09 -13.94
N GLY A 51 -7.08 -23.67 -13.08
CA GLY A 51 -8.51 -23.71 -13.39
C GLY A 51 -8.90 -22.76 -14.53
N LEU A 52 -8.33 -21.55 -14.54
CA LEU A 52 -8.55 -20.58 -15.61
C LEU A 52 -8.00 -21.09 -16.95
N VAL A 53 -6.78 -21.62 -16.97
CA VAL A 53 -6.16 -22.21 -18.18
C VAL A 53 -6.98 -23.41 -18.66
N GLY A 54 -7.43 -24.27 -17.76
CA GLY A 54 -8.30 -25.40 -18.08
C GLY A 54 -9.62 -24.97 -18.73
N PHE A 55 -10.29 -23.98 -18.14
CA PHE A 55 -11.51 -23.40 -18.70
C PHE A 55 -11.28 -22.81 -20.11
N LEU A 56 -10.23 -21.99 -20.29
CA LEU A 56 -9.91 -21.40 -21.59
C LEU A 56 -9.57 -22.47 -22.63
N SER A 57 -8.82 -23.51 -22.24
CA SER A 57 -8.45 -24.61 -23.14
C SER A 57 -9.67 -25.40 -23.60
N GLN A 58 -10.57 -25.74 -22.68
CA GLN A 58 -11.83 -26.44 -22.98
C GLN A 58 -12.74 -25.58 -23.85
N TYR A 59 -12.85 -24.29 -23.53
CA TYR A 59 -13.65 -23.35 -24.31
C TYR A 59 -13.12 -23.23 -25.74
N MET A 60 -11.81 -23.03 -25.92
CA MET A 60 -11.18 -22.98 -27.25
C MET A 60 -11.36 -24.29 -28.02
N ALA A 61 -11.16 -25.44 -27.38
CA ALA A 61 -11.37 -26.75 -28.01
C ALA A 61 -12.82 -26.93 -28.47
N GLY A 62 -13.80 -26.48 -27.69
CA GLY A 62 -15.22 -26.51 -28.08
C GLY A 62 -15.53 -25.60 -29.26
N GLN A 63 -14.95 -24.40 -29.31
CA GLN A 63 -15.17 -23.44 -30.39
C GLN A 63 -14.47 -23.82 -31.71
N LEU A 64 -13.28 -24.43 -31.63
CA LEU A 64 -12.47 -24.81 -32.80
C LEU A 64 -12.74 -26.23 -33.29
N GLY A 65 -13.18 -27.14 -32.40
CA GLY A 65 -13.42 -28.56 -32.70
C GLY A 65 -14.90 -28.94 -32.84
N GLY A 66 -15.84 -28.03 -32.57
CA GLY A 66 -17.28 -28.27 -32.68
C GLY A 66 -17.81 -28.26 -34.12
N ARG A 67 -19.02 -28.80 -34.33
CA ARG A 67 -19.75 -28.67 -35.60
C ARG A 67 -19.88 -27.19 -35.96
N ALA A 68 -19.46 -26.82 -37.18
CA ALA A 68 -19.50 -25.46 -37.71
C ALA A 68 -20.84 -24.77 -37.40
N TRP A 69 -20.82 -23.67 -36.63
CA TRP A 69 -21.87 -22.67 -36.39
C TRP A 69 -23.16 -22.88 -37.22
N VAL A 70 -24.01 -23.84 -36.85
CA VAL A 70 -25.15 -24.26 -37.71
C VAL A 70 -26.29 -23.23 -37.69
N SER A 71 -26.28 -22.22 -36.81
CA SER A 71 -27.17 -21.06 -36.95
C SER A 71 -26.60 -19.83 -36.24
N LEU A 72 -26.21 -18.83 -37.02
CA LEU A 72 -25.81 -17.51 -36.53
C LEU A 72 -27.07 -16.67 -36.22
N ASP A 73 -27.84 -17.08 -35.21
CA ASP A 73 -28.95 -16.28 -34.69
C ASP A 73 -28.55 -15.50 -33.43
N VAL A 74 -29.32 -14.46 -33.12
CA VAL A 74 -29.06 -13.55 -31.99
C VAL A 74 -29.08 -14.28 -30.64
N ALA A 75 -30.00 -15.23 -30.44
CA ALA A 75 -30.11 -16.01 -29.20
C ALA A 75 -28.90 -16.94 -29.01
N SER A 76 -28.40 -17.56 -30.08
CA SER A 76 -27.16 -18.36 -30.06
C SER A 76 -25.96 -17.52 -29.63
N VAL A 77 -25.78 -16.33 -30.23
CA VAL A 77 -24.68 -15.40 -29.86
C VAL A 77 -24.80 -14.94 -28.41
N GLN A 78 -26.00 -14.59 -27.95
CA GLN A 78 -26.25 -14.18 -26.57
C GLN A 78 -25.93 -15.30 -25.57
N PHE A 79 -26.31 -16.54 -25.89
CA PHE A 79 -26.01 -17.70 -25.06
C PHE A 79 -24.49 -17.92 -24.92
N HIS A 80 -23.75 -17.92 -26.03
CA HIS A 80 -22.30 -18.09 -26.02
C HIS A 80 -21.58 -16.96 -25.25
N LEU A 81 -22.01 -15.71 -25.45
CA LEU A 81 -21.46 -14.58 -24.71
C LEU A 81 -21.71 -14.71 -23.20
N ALA A 82 -22.93 -15.09 -22.80
CA ALA A 82 -23.28 -15.29 -21.41
C ALA A 82 -22.54 -16.48 -20.77
N ASP A 83 -22.27 -17.54 -21.53
CA ASP A 83 -21.52 -18.71 -21.07
C ASP A 83 -20.04 -18.36 -20.82
N VAL A 84 -19.40 -17.68 -21.77
CA VAL A 84 -18.02 -17.16 -21.58
C VAL A 84 -17.93 -16.19 -20.42
N ALA A 85 -18.87 -15.25 -20.33
CA ALA A 85 -18.87 -14.27 -19.25
C ALA A 85 -19.02 -14.94 -17.87
N ARG A 86 -19.90 -15.95 -17.75
CA ARG A 86 -20.05 -16.74 -16.52
C ARG A 86 -18.79 -17.56 -16.21
N GLY A 87 -18.18 -18.18 -17.21
CA GLY A 87 -16.95 -18.94 -17.05
C GLY A 87 -15.77 -18.06 -16.61
N LEU A 88 -15.56 -16.91 -17.27
CA LEU A 88 -14.51 -15.96 -16.91
C LEU A 88 -14.75 -15.32 -15.55
N SER A 89 -15.97 -14.88 -15.25
CA SER A 89 -16.29 -14.23 -13.97
C SER A 89 -16.03 -15.16 -12.77
N ARG A 90 -16.27 -16.47 -12.91
CA ARG A 90 -15.96 -17.47 -11.86
C ARG A 90 -14.49 -17.46 -11.43
N TYR A 91 -13.55 -17.16 -12.33
CA TYR A 91 -12.12 -17.12 -12.01
C TYR A 91 -11.59 -15.71 -11.78
N LEU A 92 -12.05 -14.74 -12.57
CA LEU A 92 -11.55 -13.36 -12.50
C LEU A 92 -12.13 -12.57 -11.32
N LEU A 93 -13.40 -12.74 -10.96
CA LEU A 93 -13.99 -11.99 -9.84
C LEU A 93 -13.32 -12.31 -8.50
N PRO A 94 -13.10 -13.58 -8.13
CA PRO A 94 -12.37 -13.89 -6.89
C PRO A 94 -10.93 -13.38 -6.94
N LEU A 95 -10.24 -13.50 -8.08
CA LEU A 95 -8.86 -13.06 -8.23
C LEU A 95 -8.73 -11.53 -8.07
N VAL A 96 -9.54 -10.76 -8.77
CA VAL A 96 -9.55 -9.29 -8.67
C VAL A 96 -10.03 -8.85 -7.29
N GLY A 97 -11.05 -9.49 -6.73
CA GLY A 97 -11.57 -9.18 -5.40
C GLY A 97 -10.53 -9.40 -4.30
N LEU A 98 -9.83 -10.54 -4.32
CA LEU A 98 -8.77 -10.86 -3.36
C LEU A 98 -7.55 -9.94 -3.53
N LEU A 99 -7.17 -9.59 -4.77
CA LEU A 99 -6.11 -8.62 -5.02
C LEU A 99 -6.46 -7.23 -4.49
N ALA A 100 -7.68 -6.75 -4.77
CA ALA A 100 -8.15 -5.46 -4.29
C ALA A 100 -8.21 -5.44 -2.75
N PHE A 101 -8.76 -6.50 -2.15
CA PHE A 101 -8.78 -6.68 -0.71
C PHE A 101 -7.36 -6.69 -0.12
N GLY A 102 -6.44 -7.44 -0.71
CA GLY A 102 -5.05 -7.53 -0.27
C GLY A 102 -4.32 -6.19 -0.34
N ALA A 103 -4.52 -5.41 -1.42
CA ALA A 103 -3.93 -4.08 -1.55
C ALA A 103 -4.46 -3.11 -0.47
N VAL A 104 -5.78 -3.14 -0.21
CA VAL A 104 -6.39 -2.35 0.87
C VAL A 104 -5.89 -2.81 2.23
N ALA A 105 -5.84 -4.11 2.49
CA ALA A 105 -5.35 -4.69 3.74
C ALA A 105 -3.89 -4.35 3.99
N ALA A 106 -3.01 -4.43 2.97
CA ALA A 106 -1.60 -4.06 3.09
C ALA A 106 -1.41 -2.56 3.37
N SER A 107 -2.26 -1.71 2.80
CA SER A 107 -2.25 -0.27 3.09
C SER A 107 -2.74 0.01 4.52
N LEU A 108 -3.86 -0.60 4.93
CA LEU A 108 -4.41 -0.48 6.28
C LEU A 108 -3.50 -1.06 7.35
N ALA A 109 -2.74 -2.13 7.06
CA ALA A 109 -1.76 -2.69 7.99
C ALA A 109 -0.65 -1.68 8.32
N GLN A 110 -0.29 -0.79 7.38
CA GLN A 110 0.75 0.22 7.60
C GLN A 110 0.26 1.46 8.35
N THR A 111 -0.94 1.95 8.04
CA THR A 111 -1.45 3.24 8.53
C THR A 111 -2.55 3.09 9.58
N GLY A 112 -3.14 1.90 9.71
CA GLY A 112 -4.41 1.67 10.37
C GLY A 112 -5.57 2.34 9.64
N PHE A 113 -6.76 2.27 10.22
CA PHE A 113 -7.87 3.07 9.73
C PHE A 113 -7.59 4.56 9.94
N LEU A 114 -7.61 5.34 8.86
CA LEU A 114 -7.29 6.77 8.90
C LEU A 114 -8.11 7.54 7.86
N LEU A 115 -9.09 8.31 8.32
CA LEU A 115 -9.92 9.18 7.49
C LEU A 115 -9.46 10.63 7.64
N LEU A 116 -9.12 11.30 6.53
CA LEU A 116 -8.81 12.73 6.49
C LEU A 116 -9.75 13.48 5.54
N PRO A 117 -10.98 13.80 5.97
CA PRO A 117 -11.94 14.55 5.14
C PRO A 117 -11.36 15.88 4.65
N LYS A 118 -10.56 16.56 5.50
CA LYS A 118 -9.92 17.84 5.18
C LYS A 118 -8.89 17.77 4.05
N ARG A 119 -8.37 16.58 3.71
CA ARG A 119 -7.42 16.38 2.60
C ARG A 119 -8.09 16.01 1.28
N VAL A 120 -9.42 15.85 1.25
CA VAL A 120 -10.19 15.57 0.03
C VAL A 120 -10.40 16.84 -0.80
N ALA A 121 -10.29 18.02 -0.17
CA ALA A 121 -10.37 19.29 -0.89
C ALA A 121 -9.21 19.44 -1.90
N PRO A 122 -9.49 19.91 -3.14
CA PRO A 122 -8.45 20.13 -4.14
C PRO A 122 -7.48 21.22 -3.66
N ASP A 123 -6.20 20.86 -3.57
CA ASP A 123 -5.11 21.74 -3.14
C ASP A 123 -4.33 22.19 -4.38
N LEU A 124 -4.67 23.36 -4.91
CA LEU A 124 -4.05 23.93 -6.12
C LEU A 124 -2.53 24.14 -5.97
N GLY A 125 -2.04 24.29 -4.72
CA GLY A 125 -0.61 24.41 -4.44
C GLY A 125 0.20 23.11 -4.69
N ARG A 126 -0.48 21.97 -4.87
CA ARG A 126 0.14 20.69 -5.24
C ARG A 126 0.29 20.49 -6.75
N LEU A 127 -0.36 21.31 -7.56
CA LEU A 127 -0.31 21.24 -9.03
C LEU A 127 0.83 22.08 -9.63
N ASP A 128 1.65 22.73 -8.81
CA ASP A 128 2.77 23.56 -9.27
C ASP A 128 3.89 22.70 -9.91
N PRO A 129 4.09 22.78 -11.24
CA PRO A 129 5.06 21.97 -11.96
C PRO A 129 6.52 22.31 -11.58
N LEU A 130 6.80 23.56 -11.17
CA LEU A 130 8.14 24.00 -10.77
C LEU A 130 8.59 23.30 -9.48
N ARG A 131 7.68 23.19 -8.50
CA ARG A 131 7.94 22.41 -7.27
C ARG A 131 8.12 20.93 -7.55
N GLY A 132 7.43 20.40 -8.56
CA GLY A 132 7.63 19.04 -9.05
C GLY A 132 9.06 18.82 -9.56
N LEU A 133 9.53 19.70 -10.45
CA LEU A 133 10.89 19.64 -10.99
C LEU A 133 11.97 19.78 -9.90
N GLN A 134 11.83 20.75 -8.99
CA GLN A 134 12.78 20.92 -7.90
C GLN A 134 12.90 19.68 -7.01
N ARG A 135 11.79 18.96 -6.77
CA ARG A 135 11.82 17.70 -6.02
C ARG A 135 12.56 16.59 -6.77
N LEU A 136 12.45 16.52 -8.09
CA LEU A 136 13.18 15.55 -8.92
C LEU A 136 14.69 15.78 -8.87
N PHE A 137 15.13 17.04 -8.89
CA PHE A 137 16.56 17.42 -8.82
C PHE A 137 17.07 17.66 -7.39
N SER A 138 16.26 17.39 -6.36
CA SER A 138 16.68 17.48 -4.97
C SER A 138 17.54 16.28 -4.55
N GLY A 139 18.25 16.40 -3.42
CA GLY A 139 18.95 15.25 -2.81
C GLY A 139 18.02 14.07 -2.49
N GLU A 140 16.74 14.35 -2.18
CA GLU A 140 15.73 13.30 -2.03
C GLU A 140 15.38 12.62 -3.36
N GLY A 141 15.37 13.37 -4.47
CA GLY A 141 15.15 12.85 -5.81
C GLY A 141 16.27 11.91 -6.22
N ALA A 142 17.53 12.35 -6.06
CA ALA A 142 18.71 11.53 -6.32
C ALA A 142 18.73 10.23 -5.49
N ALA A 143 18.41 10.32 -4.20
CA ALA A 143 18.32 9.12 -3.33
C ALA A 143 17.24 8.13 -3.81
N ARG A 144 16.06 8.63 -4.22
CA ARG A 144 15.00 7.77 -4.77
C ARG A 144 15.41 7.12 -6.09
N LEU A 145 16.09 7.85 -6.97
CA LEU A 145 16.62 7.30 -8.22
C LEU A 145 17.65 6.21 -7.95
N GLY A 146 18.61 6.45 -7.05
CA GLY A 146 19.61 5.46 -6.65
C GLY A 146 18.98 4.18 -6.09
N LEU A 147 18.00 4.31 -5.18
CA LEU A 147 17.24 3.18 -4.65
C LEU A 147 16.45 2.44 -5.76
N GLY A 148 15.90 3.17 -6.73
CA GLY A 148 15.23 2.59 -7.89
C GLY A 148 16.18 1.76 -8.76
N LEU A 149 17.35 2.30 -9.08
CA LEU A 149 18.39 1.60 -9.84
C LEU A 149 18.90 0.36 -9.10
N LEU A 150 19.10 0.46 -7.78
CA LEU A 150 19.48 -0.68 -6.95
C LEU A 150 18.44 -1.82 -7.05
N LYS A 151 17.14 -1.50 -6.96
CA LYS A 151 16.08 -2.50 -7.12
C LYS A 151 16.13 -3.15 -8.50
N ILE A 152 16.30 -2.37 -9.57
CA ILE A 152 16.41 -2.89 -10.93
C ILE A 152 17.60 -3.83 -11.05
N ALA A 153 18.77 -3.44 -10.51
CA ALA A 153 19.97 -4.26 -10.52
C ALA A 153 19.76 -5.59 -9.76
N VAL A 154 19.10 -5.56 -8.59
CA VAL A 154 18.77 -6.77 -7.81
C VAL A 154 17.83 -7.68 -8.61
N ILE A 155 16.75 -7.14 -9.17
CA ILE A 155 15.79 -7.92 -9.98
C ILE A 155 16.50 -8.53 -11.19
N GLY A 156 17.24 -7.72 -11.95
CA GLY A 156 17.97 -8.18 -13.12
C GLY A 156 18.99 -9.27 -12.80
N SER A 157 19.68 -9.16 -11.66
CA SER A 157 20.62 -10.19 -11.19
C SER A 157 19.90 -11.49 -10.84
N ILE A 158 18.78 -11.43 -10.10
CA ILE A 158 17.98 -12.61 -9.74
C ILE A 158 17.47 -13.31 -11.00
N VAL A 159 16.85 -12.56 -11.91
CA VAL A 159 16.32 -13.10 -13.16
C VAL A 159 17.45 -13.69 -14.01
N GLY A 160 18.55 -12.97 -14.19
CA GLY A 160 19.69 -13.44 -14.99
C GLY A 160 20.32 -14.71 -14.44
N LEU A 161 20.58 -14.77 -13.12
CA LEU A 161 21.14 -15.96 -12.48
C LEU A 161 20.17 -17.14 -12.53
N ASP A 162 18.87 -16.90 -12.31
CA ASP A 162 17.87 -17.96 -12.32
C ASP A 162 17.67 -18.55 -13.71
N LEU A 163 17.57 -17.71 -14.75
CA LEU A 163 17.48 -18.17 -16.13
C LEU A 163 18.76 -18.87 -16.57
N HIS A 164 19.93 -18.40 -16.12
CA HIS A 164 21.20 -19.08 -16.39
C HIS A 164 21.26 -20.47 -15.74
N ALA A 165 20.77 -20.60 -14.50
CA ALA A 165 20.68 -21.89 -13.81
C ALA A 165 19.70 -22.86 -14.49
N GLN A 166 18.65 -22.33 -15.13
CA GLN A 166 17.62 -23.10 -15.82
C GLN A 166 17.87 -23.22 -17.34
N ARG A 167 19.05 -22.81 -17.84
CA ARG A 167 19.36 -22.77 -19.28
C ARG A 167 19.19 -24.13 -19.96
N ASP A 168 19.58 -25.23 -19.31
CA ASP A 168 19.54 -26.56 -19.91
C ASP A 168 18.07 -27.01 -20.08
N ALA A 169 17.22 -26.72 -19.09
CA ALA A 169 15.78 -26.93 -19.20
C ALA A 169 15.19 -26.09 -20.35
N ILE A 170 15.62 -24.84 -20.50
CA ILE A 170 15.19 -23.96 -21.59
C ILE A 170 15.58 -24.52 -22.97
N LEU A 171 16.83 -24.95 -23.12
CA LEU A 171 17.32 -25.53 -24.38
C LEU A 171 16.60 -26.83 -24.74
N SER A 172 16.30 -27.67 -23.73
CA SER A 172 15.59 -28.94 -23.94
C SER A 172 14.12 -28.78 -24.36
N MET A 173 13.54 -27.58 -24.23
CA MET A 173 12.14 -27.35 -24.61
C MET A 173 11.90 -27.51 -26.12
N GLY A 174 12.90 -27.24 -26.96
CA GLY A 174 12.79 -27.34 -28.42
C GLY A 174 12.52 -28.77 -28.92
N GLU A 175 12.85 -29.78 -28.12
CA GLU A 175 12.64 -31.20 -28.43
C GLU A 175 11.43 -31.80 -27.69
N SER A 176 10.75 -30.99 -26.88
CA SER A 176 9.68 -31.45 -26.01
C SER A 176 8.30 -31.35 -26.66
N SER A 177 7.38 -32.24 -26.25
CA SER A 177 5.96 -32.12 -26.60
C SER A 177 5.38 -30.78 -26.10
N LEU A 178 4.45 -30.17 -26.85
CA LEU A 178 3.83 -28.88 -26.51
C LEU A 178 3.35 -28.76 -25.05
N SER A 179 2.75 -29.81 -24.51
CA SER A 179 2.29 -29.85 -23.11
C SER A 179 3.44 -29.75 -22.10
N ARG A 180 4.55 -30.46 -22.35
CA ARG A 180 5.77 -30.39 -21.53
C ARG A 180 6.44 -29.03 -21.66
N MET A 181 6.52 -28.47 -22.87
CA MET A 181 7.04 -27.13 -23.07
C MET A 181 6.27 -26.08 -22.25
N ALA A 182 4.94 -26.12 -22.29
CA ALA A 182 4.10 -25.20 -21.53
C ALA A 182 4.26 -25.37 -20.00
N ALA A 183 4.33 -26.62 -19.52
CA ALA A 183 4.54 -26.92 -18.11
C ALA A 183 5.92 -26.45 -17.63
N THR A 184 6.98 -26.73 -18.39
CA THR A 184 8.34 -26.25 -18.08
C THR A 184 8.36 -24.73 -18.08
N ALA A 185 7.94 -24.08 -19.18
CA ALA A 185 7.97 -22.62 -19.29
C ALA A 185 7.20 -21.91 -18.17
N SER A 186 5.98 -22.38 -17.85
CA SER A 186 5.20 -21.81 -16.73
C SER A 186 5.88 -22.03 -15.38
N GLY A 187 6.50 -23.19 -15.15
CA GLY A 187 7.28 -23.47 -13.95
C GLY A 187 8.49 -22.54 -13.79
N ILE A 188 9.26 -22.35 -14.87
CA ILE A 188 10.40 -21.40 -14.90
C ILE A 188 9.90 -20.00 -14.56
N VAL A 189 8.90 -19.50 -15.31
CA VAL A 189 8.37 -18.15 -15.15
C VAL A 189 7.83 -17.93 -13.74
N LEU A 190 6.95 -18.79 -13.24
CA LEU A 190 6.35 -18.64 -11.91
C LEU A 190 7.41 -18.77 -10.80
N GLY A 191 8.37 -19.67 -10.94
CA GLY A 191 9.49 -19.83 -10.00
C GLY A 191 10.39 -18.59 -9.95
N THR A 192 10.74 -18.02 -11.11
CA THR A 192 11.52 -16.78 -11.20
C THR A 192 10.74 -15.60 -10.61
N LEU A 193 9.45 -15.46 -10.97
CA LEU A 193 8.59 -14.42 -10.42
C LEU A 193 8.47 -14.51 -8.89
N LEU A 194 8.44 -15.72 -8.32
CA LEU A 194 8.39 -15.92 -6.87
C LEU A 194 9.68 -15.44 -6.19
N LYS A 195 10.85 -15.76 -6.76
CA LYS A 195 12.15 -15.28 -6.25
C LYS A 195 12.21 -13.74 -6.29
N VAL A 196 11.76 -13.14 -7.38
CA VAL A 196 11.67 -11.68 -7.53
C VAL A 196 10.69 -11.08 -6.52
N ALA A 197 9.52 -11.67 -6.35
CA ALA A 197 8.51 -11.19 -5.39
C ALA A 197 9.05 -11.20 -3.96
N MET A 198 9.76 -12.27 -3.57
CA MET A 198 10.38 -12.38 -2.24
C MET A 198 11.48 -11.33 -2.05
N ALA A 199 12.35 -11.13 -3.04
CA ALA A 199 13.40 -10.11 -2.96
C ALA A 199 12.81 -8.69 -2.85
N LEU A 200 11.78 -8.38 -3.65
CA LEU A 200 11.05 -7.12 -3.58
C LEU A 200 10.40 -6.92 -2.22
N LEU A 201 9.81 -7.98 -1.64
CA LEU A 201 9.20 -7.91 -0.32
C LEU A 201 10.25 -7.60 0.75
N VAL A 202 11.41 -8.26 0.74
CA VAL A 202 12.50 -7.98 1.67
C VAL A 202 12.98 -6.53 1.56
N LEU A 203 13.22 -6.05 0.33
CA LEU A 203 13.63 -4.67 0.08
C LEU A 203 12.57 -3.66 0.56
N ALA A 204 11.30 -3.97 0.34
CA ALA A 204 10.20 -3.10 0.72
C ALA A 204 9.94 -3.07 2.23
N VAL A 205 10.14 -4.19 2.93
CA VAL A 205 10.11 -4.25 4.40
C VAL A 205 11.23 -3.40 4.99
N PHE A 206 12.44 -3.49 4.43
CA PHE A 206 13.56 -2.65 4.85
C PHE A 206 13.26 -1.16 4.63
N ASP A 207 12.77 -0.78 3.44
CA ASP A 207 12.36 0.59 3.13
C ASP A 207 11.27 1.11 4.09
N TYR A 208 10.26 0.27 4.40
CA TYR A 208 9.23 0.61 5.39
C TYR A 208 9.83 0.82 6.78
N GLY A 209 10.75 -0.04 7.22
CA GLY A 209 11.46 0.10 8.50
C GLY A 209 12.22 1.42 8.61
N VAL A 210 12.98 1.78 7.58
CA VAL A 210 13.71 3.07 7.52
C VAL A 210 12.74 4.25 7.55
N ARG A 211 11.64 4.18 6.79
CA ARG A 211 10.60 5.23 6.81
C ARG A 211 9.93 5.35 8.17
N ARG A 212 9.63 4.23 8.81
CA ARG A 212 9.00 4.18 10.14
C ARG A 212 9.93 4.78 11.20
N TRP A 213 11.21 4.47 11.14
CA TRP A 213 12.24 5.04 12.01
C TRP A 213 12.41 6.55 11.78
N LYS A 214 12.53 7.00 10.53
CA LYS A 214 12.61 8.43 10.21
C LYS A 214 11.36 9.18 10.69
N HIS A 215 10.18 8.60 10.48
CA HIS A 215 8.93 9.18 10.95
C HIS A 215 8.89 9.33 12.48
N GLU A 216 9.36 8.31 13.22
CA GLU A 216 9.43 8.41 14.69
C GLU A 216 10.42 9.49 15.14
N ARG A 217 11.59 9.57 14.50
CA ARG A 217 12.59 10.62 14.76
C ARG A 217 12.05 12.03 14.51
N GLU A 218 11.28 12.22 13.44
CA GLU A 218 10.64 13.51 13.15
C GLU A 218 9.63 13.94 14.23
N LEU A 219 9.06 12.96 14.96
CA LEU A 219 8.14 13.20 16.06
C LEU A 219 8.84 13.46 17.40
N MET A 220 10.12 13.13 17.56
CA MET A 220 10.87 13.36 18.80
C MET A 220 10.80 14.83 19.24
N MET A 221 10.91 15.02 20.55
CA MET A 221 10.64 16.27 21.23
C MET A 221 11.89 16.82 21.89
N THR A 222 12.00 18.15 21.97
CA THR A 222 12.96 18.80 22.85
C THR A 222 12.40 18.89 24.27
N SER A 223 13.28 19.10 25.25
CA SER A 223 12.87 19.31 26.65
C SER A 223 11.99 20.55 26.86
N GLN A 224 12.01 21.50 25.93
CA GLN A 224 11.11 22.66 25.92
C GLN A 224 9.74 22.29 25.37
N GLU A 225 9.68 21.66 24.18
CA GLU A 225 8.43 21.19 23.57
C GLU A 225 7.66 20.23 24.49
N PHE A 226 8.37 19.34 25.20
CA PHE A 226 7.75 18.42 26.15
C PHE A 226 7.11 19.14 27.34
N ARG A 227 7.79 20.15 27.91
CA ARG A 227 7.24 20.95 29.02
C ARG A 227 6.03 21.76 28.59
N GLU A 228 6.03 22.31 27.39
CA GLU A 228 4.88 23.02 26.83
C GLU A 228 3.69 22.07 26.61
N GLU A 229 3.92 20.87 26.08
CA GLU A 229 2.85 19.89 25.88
C GLU A 229 2.25 19.40 27.21
N MET A 230 3.08 19.23 28.26
CA MET A 230 2.58 18.89 29.61
C MET A 230 1.75 20.04 30.20
N ARG A 231 2.18 21.30 30.03
CA ARG A 231 1.40 22.48 30.44
C ARG A 231 0.05 22.57 29.72
N GLU A 232 0.01 22.27 28.42
CA GLU A 232 -1.24 22.19 27.65
C GLU A 232 -2.16 21.04 28.10
N LEU A 233 -1.59 19.92 28.54
CA LEU A 233 -2.33 18.73 28.99
C LEU A 233 -2.94 18.92 30.38
N GLU A 234 -2.14 19.42 31.33
CA GLU A 234 -2.61 19.71 32.69
C GLU A 234 -3.58 20.90 32.72
N GLY A 235 -3.51 21.75 31.68
CA GLY A 235 -4.19 23.02 31.57
C GLY A 235 -3.51 24.05 32.47
N ASP A 236 -3.33 25.26 31.97
CA ASP A 236 -2.70 26.33 32.75
C ASP A 236 -3.38 26.43 34.14
N PRO A 237 -2.65 26.20 35.24
CA PRO A 237 -3.19 26.32 36.59
C PRO A 237 -3.85 27.68 36.83
N ALA A 238 -3.37 28.73 36.15
CA ALA A 238 -3.98 30.06 36.16
C ALA A 238 -5.36 30.06 35.49
N ILE A 239 -5.56 29.34 34.39
CA ILE A 239 -6.87 29.21 33.73
C ILE A 239 -7.81 28.31 34.54
N ARG A 240 -7.31 27.21 35.13
CA ARG A 240 -8.10 26.32 35.99
C ARG A 240 -8.57 27.01 37.26
N SER A 241 -7.69 27.79 37.91
CA SER A 241 -8.02 28.62 39.07
C SER A 241 -8.94 29.79 38.71
N ARG A 242 -8.73 30.44 37.56
CA ARG A 242 -9.63 31.49 37.05
C ARG A 242 -11.03 30.96 36.75
N ARG A 243 -11.18 29.77 36.13
CA ARG A 243 -12.48 29.11 35.95
C ARG A 243 -13.17 28.83 37.29
N ARG A 244 -12.44 28.31 38.29
CA ARG A 244 -13.00 28.08 39.64
C ARG A 244 -13.43 29.38 40.32
N ARG A 245 -12.66 30.47 40.15
CA ARG A 245 -12.97 31.78 40.75
C ARG A 245 -14.24 32.40 40.14
N VAL A 246 -14.38 32.33 38.82
CA VAL A 246 -15.58 32.79 38.10
C VAL A 246 -16.81 31.95 38.48
N GLN A 247 -16.66 30.62 38.61
CA GLN A 247 -17.76 29.76 39.07
C GLN A 247 -18.26 30.11 40.47
N ARG A 248 -17.35 30.46 41.41
CA ARG A 248 -17.74 30.93 42.76
C ARG A 248 -18.49 32.26 42.72
N GLN A 249 -18.00 33.23 41.94
CA GLN A 249 -18.66 34.53 41.80
C GLN A 249 -20.07 34.42 41.19
N LEU A 250 -20.28 33.50 40.25
CA LEU A 250 -21.60 33.25 39.67
C LEU A 250 -22.55 32.51 40.64
N ALA A 251 -22.04 31.69 41.55
CA ALA A 251 -22.83 31.05 42.60
C ALA A 251 -23.26 32.07 43.67
N GLU A 252 -22.33 32.91 44.14
CA GLU A 252 -22.60 33.98 45.10
C GLU A 252 -23.54 35.06 44.53
N GLY A 253 -23.49 35.30 43.20
CA GLY A 253 -24.40 36.21 42.51
C GLY A 253 -25.84 35.69 42.41
N ARG A 254 -26.05 34.37 42.40
CA ARG A 254 -27.39 33.76 42.37
C ARG A 254 -28.06 33.76 43.74
N GLU A 255 -27.29 33.49 44.80
CA GLU A 255 -27.80 33.54 46.19
C GLU A 255 -28.26 34.96 46.59
N ARG A 256 -27.65 36.01 46.04
CA ARG A 256 -28.08 37.39 46.27
C ARG A 256 -29.35 37.81 45.51
N GLN A 257 -29.71 37.10 44.43
CA GLN A 257 -30.95 37.38 43.69
C GLN A 257 -32.15 36.63 44.29
N ASP A 258 -31.96 35.43 44.84
CA ASP A 258 -33.03 34.67 45.51
C ASP A 258 -33.33 35.14 46.94
N GLY A 259 -32.42 35.91 47.58
CA GLY A 259 -32.62 36.48 48.92
C GLY A 259 -33.31 37.86 48.95
N SER A 260 -33.79 38.36 47.82
CA SER A 260 -34.38 39.71 47.67
C SER A 260 -35.82 39.74 47.13
N GLY A 261 -36.56 38.62 47.20
CA GLY A 261 -38.01 38.54 46.97
C GLY A 261 -38.74 38.24 48.26
#